data_AF-A0A3D9E1D4-F1
#
_entry.id   AF-A0A3D9E1D4-F1
#
_cell.length_a   1.000
_cell.length_b   1.000
_cell.length_c   1.000
_cell.angle_alpha   90.00
_cell.angle_beta   90.00
_cell.angle_gamma   90.00
#
_symmetry.space_group_name_H-M   'P 1'
#
loop_
_entity.id
_entity.type
_entity.pdbx_description
1 polymer ?
#
loop_
_entity_poly.entity_id
_entity_poly.type
_entity_poly.pdbx_seq_one_letter_code
_entity_poly.pdbx_strand_id
1 'polypeptide(L)'
;MGAERLSDTRALSVDGMTRVWLDSTEWNCCGDPFTLNDEVDFVVHRRTPSDEFVRDLGAELAATVGAFERRHPQATTNDRVQGRATRIQIVLQDTVTRSSPRHPGYGAPRDDANPVDVGLPPSSLGDRGGAVFLGLRPSRWMRVSKPVPHAVELIPTDAVPGERHESHGPVSVDGPDGPEPGEQRVRVRRGWLVDVDQTKR
;
A
#
# COMPACT_ATOMS: atom_id res chain seq x y z
N MET A 1 -38.37 18.11 -28.37
CA MET A 1 -37.10 17.73 -29.01
C MET A 1 -35.99 17.90 -27.99
N GLY A 2 -35.15 16.87 -27.81
CA GLY A 2 -33.80 16.99 -27.27
C GLY A 2 -33.64 16.86 -25.76
N ALA A 3 -33.47 15.63 -25.28
CA ALA A 3 -32.65 15.33 -24.10
C ALA A 3 -32.28 13.83 -24.07
N GLU A 4 -31.47 13.37 -25.03
CA GLU A 4 -30.77 12.10 -24.90
C GLU A 4 -29.47 12.35 -24.13
N ARG A 5 -29.51 12.09 -22.81
CA ARG A 5 -28.30 11.95 -22.00
C ARG A 5 -27.76 10.53 -22.19
N LEU A 6 -26.92 10.36 -23.21
CA LEU A 6 -25.98 9.25 -23.29
C LEU A 6 -24.79 9.58 -22.40
N SER A 7 -24.79 9.05 -21.18
CA SER A 7 -23.59 8.93 -20.35
C SER A 7 -23.45 7.45 -20.00
N ASP A 8 -23.24 6.66 -21.04
CA ASP A 8 -22.82 5.27 -20.90
C ASP A 8 -21.30 5.30 -20.75
N THR A 9 -20.84 5.60 -19.53
CA THR A 9 -19.45 5.34 -19.13
C THR A 9 -19.32 3.84 -18.94
N ARG A 10 -19.43 3.10 -20.03
CA ARG A 10 -19.07 1.71 -20.10
C ARG A 10 -17.55 1.68 -19.93
N ALA A 11 -17.12 1.45 -18.69
CA ALA A 11 -15.76 1.04 -18.39
C ALA A 11 -15.33 0.05 -19.49
N LEU A 12 -14.16 0.29 -20.07
CA LEU A 12 -13.62 -0.44 -21.21
C LEU A 12 -13.32 -1.90 -20.83
N SER A 13 -14.37 -2.68 -20.58
CA SER A 13 -14.36 -4.12 -20.67
C SER A 13 -14.27 -4.41 -22.16
N VAL A 14 -13.06 -4.69 -22.64
CA VAL A 14 -12.91 -5.47 -23.88
C VAL A 14 -13.64 -6.78 -23.60
N ASP A 15 -14.75 -7.06 -24.30
CA ASP A 15 -15.72 -8.13 -23.95
C ASP A 15 -15.04 -9.40 -23.40
N GLY A 16 -15.11 -9.59 -22.08
CA GLY A 16 -14.53 -10.73 -21.36
C GLY A 16 -13.26 -10.47 -20.56
N MET A 17 -12.54 -9.35 -20.79
CA MET A 17 -11.33 -9.00 -20.04
C MET A 17 -11.64 -8.04 -18.88
N THR A 18 -11.19 -8.38 -17.68
CA THR A 18 -11.19 -7.48 -16.52
C THR A 18 -9.76 -7.27 -16.01
N ARG A 19 -9.34 -6.01 -15.90
CA ARG A 19 -8.11 -5.62 -15.21
C ARG A 19 -8.34 -5.50 -13.71
N VAL A 20 -7.62 -6.30 -12.94
CA VAL A 20 -7.74 -6.42 -11.48
C VAL A 20 -6.53 -5.78 -10.80
N TRP A 21 -6.78 -4.96 -9.78
CA TRP A 21 -5.75 -4.45 -8.87
C TRP A 21 -5.55 -5.41 -7.69
N LEU A 22 -4.29 -5.76 -7.44
CA LEU A 22 -3.83 -6.55 -6.31
C LEU A 22 -2.91 -5.69 -5.43
N ASP A 23 -3.34 -5.39 -4.20
CA ASP A 23 -2.56 -4.58 -3.27
C ASP A 23 -1.33 -5.34 -2.75
N SER A 24 -0.15 -4.70 -2.80
CA SER A 24 1.08 -5.39 -2.42
C SER A 24 1.17 -5.78 -0.94
N THR A 25 0.50 -5.07 -0.02
CA THR A 25 0.54 -5.40 1.40
C THR A 25 -0.29 -6.64 1.68
N GLU A 26 -1.50 -6.72 1.11
CA GLU A 26 -2.36 -7.89 1.29
C GLU A 26 -1.77 -9.15 0.62
N TRP A 27 -1.25 -8.98 -0.59
CA TRP A 27 -0.68 -10.08 -1.35
C TRP A 27 0.66 -10.59 -0.81
N ASN A 28 1.48 -9.72 -0.21
CA ASN A 28 2.69 -10.20 0.47
C ASN A 28 2.39 -10.96 1.77
N CYS A 29 1.20 -10.80 2.36
CA CYS A 29 0.86 -11.46 3.62
C CYS A 29 0.24 -12.84 3.40
N CYS A 30 -0.71 -12.97 2.46
CA CYS A 30 -1.47 -14.22 2.27
C CYS A 30 -1.86 -14.44 0.79
N GLY A 31 -1.16 -13.82 -0.15
CA GLY A 31 -1.40 -14.00 -1.58
C GLY A 31 -0.88 -15.35 -2.06
N ASP A 32 -1.71 -16.09 -2.79
CA ASP A 32 -1.32 -17.35 -3.41
C ASP A 32 -0.52 -17.03 -4.68
N PRO A 33 0.75 -17.44 -4.81
CA PRO A 33 1.55 -17.15 -5.99
C PRO A 33 0.89 -17.69 -7.26
N PHE A 34 0.98 -16.94 -8.35
CA PHE A 34 0.54 -17.39 -9.66
C PHE A 34 1.38 -16.75 -10.77
N THR A 35 1.33 -17.34 -11.94
CA THR A 35 2.05 -16.95 -13.14
C THR A 35 1.11 -16.64 -14.29
N LEU A 36 1.65 -16.06 -15.34
CA LEU A 36 0.95 -15.82 -16.58
C LEU A 36 0.34 -17.14 -17.09
N ASN A 37 -0.90 -17.07 -17.55
CA ASN A 37 -1.74 -18.17 -18.01
C ASN A 37 -2.30 -19.09 -16.92
N ASP A 38 -2.04 -18.84 -15.63
CA ASP A 38 -2.73 -19.58 -14.57
C ASP A 38 -4.22 -19.20 -14.52
N GLU A 39 -5.05 -20.16 -14.10
CA GLU A 39 -6.44 -19.91 -13.74
C GLU A 39 -6.48 -19.23 -12.37
N VAL A 40 -7.18 -18.11 -12.30
CA VAL A 40 -7.27 -17.26 -11.10
C VAL A 40 -8.73 -17.05 -10.72
N ASP A 41 -8.96 -16.87 -9.42
CA ASP A 41 -10.27 -16.58 -8.84
C ASP A 41 -10.11 -15.49 -7.77
N PHE A 42 -10.40 -14.25 -8.15
CA PHE A 42 -10.27 -13.09 -7.27
C PHE A 42 -11.63 -12.71 -6.68
N VAL A 43 -11.66 -12.53 -5.36
CA VAL A 43 -12.83 -11.96 -4.66
C VAL A 43 -12.77 -10.44 -4.79
N VAL A 44 -13.79 -9.86 -5.43
CA VAL A 44 -13.84 -8.42 -5.69
C VAL A 44 -14.46 -7.71 -4.51
N HIS A 45 -13.68 -6.81 -3.92
CA HIS A 45 -14.17 -5.93 -2.86
C HIS A 45 -14.94 -4.74 -3.42
N ARG A 46 -14.48 -4.17 -4.53
CA ARG A 46 -15.12 -3.01 -5.18
C ARG A 46 -14.76 -2.93 -6.66
N ARG A 47 -15.64 -2.29 -7.43
CA ARG A 47 -15.47 -1.99 -8.86
C ARG A 47 -15.09 -0.53 -9.13
N THR A 48 -15.16 0.32 -8.11
CA THR A 48 -14.79 1.73 -8.18
C THR A 48 -13.50 2.00 -7.40
N PRO A 49 -12.61 2.87 -7.92
CA PRO A 49 -11.41 3.27 -7.18
C PRO A 49 -11.78 4.09 -5.94
N SER A 50 -11.01 3.96 -4.85
CA SER A 50 -11.13 4.92 -3.74
C SER A 50 -10.44 6.24 -4.05
N ASP A 51 -10.88 7.29 -3.37
CA ASP A 51 -10.22 8.60 -3.39
C ASP A 51 -8.74 8.51 -3.03
N GLU A 52 -8.37 7.67 -2.06
CA GLU A 52 -6.97 7.39 -1.71
C GLU A 52 -6.19 6.78 -2.87
N PHE A 53 -6.78 5.82 -3.59
CA PHE A 53 -6.14 5.20 -4.75
C PHE A 53 -5.91 6.24 -5.86
N VAL A 54 -6.91 7.07 -6.15
CA VAL A 54 -6.82 8.12 -7.18
C VAL A 54 -5.80 9.19 -6.78
N ARG A 55 -5.80 9.60 -5.52
CA ARG A 55 -4.85 10.59 -4.99
C ARG A 55 -3.41 10.08 -5.08
N ASP A 56 -3.19 8.82 -4.73
CA ASP A 56 -1.84 8.28 -4.64
C ASP A 56 -1.32 7.85 -6.02
N LEU A 57 -2.10 7.10 -6.80
CA LEU A 57 -1.66 6.47 -8.06
C LEU A 57 -2.16 7.18 -9.32
N GLY A 58 -3.07 8.13 -9.18
CA GLY A 58 -3.59 8.93 -10.29
C GLY A 58 -4.87 8.40 -10.93
N ALA A 59 -5.66 9.34 -11.45
CA ALA A 59 -6.92 9.05 -12.12
C ALA A 59 -6.76 8.25 -13.42
N GLU A 60 -5.65 8.46 -14.15
CA GLU A 60 -5.37 7.73 -15.39
C GLU A 60 -5.22 6.23 -15.14
N LEU A 61 -4.41 5.84 -14.14
CA LEU A 61 -4.29 4.43 -13.77
C LEU A 61 -5.63 3.89 -13.27
N ALA A 62 -6.32 4.64 -12.40
CA ALA A 62 -7.60 4.25 -11.83
C ALA A 62 -8.67 3.97 -12.89
N ALA A 63 -8.70 4.74 -13.97
CA ALA A 63 -9.62 4.55 -15.08
C ALA A 63 -9.40 3.22 -15.84
N THR A 64 -8.22 2.60 -15.70
CA THR A 64 -7.93 1.30 -16.33
C THR A 64 -8.34 0.10 -15.48
N VAL A 65 -8.59 0.28 -14.18
CA VAL A 65 -8.86 -0.81 -13.25
C VAL A 65 -10.36 -1.10 -13.20
N GLY A 66 -10.74 -2.33 -13.57
CA GLY A 66 -12.13 -2.79 -13.56
C GLY A 66 -12.56 -3.49 -12.27
N ALA A 67 -11.61 -3.93 -11.44
CA ALA A 67 -11.88 -4.55 -10.16
C ALA A 67 -10.73 -4.36 -9.18
N PHE A 68 -11.07 -4.23 -7.90
CA PHE A 68 -10.12 -4.21 -6.80
C PHE A 68 -10.35 -5.44 -5.94
N GLU A 69 -9.35 -6.32 -5.94
CA GLU A 69 -9.32 -7.48 -5.06
C GLU A 69 -9.01 -7.00 -3.64
N ARG A 70 -9.56 -7.71 -2.66
CA ARG A 70 -9.14 -7.57 -1.27
C ARG A 70 -9.15 -8.94 -0.61
N ARG A 71 -8.01 -9.37 -0.10
CA ARG A 71 -7.88 -10.70 0.52
C ARG A 71 -8.54 -10.75 1.90
N HIS A 72 -8.57 -9.61 2.59
CA HIS A 72 -9.24 -9.43 3.88
C HIS A 72 -10.46 -8.49 3.75
N PRO A 73 -11.53 -8.90 3.04
CA PRO A 73 -12.70 -8.04 2.91
C PRO A 73 -13.42 -7.94 4.27
N GLN A 74 -13.74 -6.72 4.69
CA GLN A 74 -14.46 -6.45 5.94
C GLN A 74 -15.91 -6.97 5.91
N ALA A 75 -16.44 -7.22 4.72
CA ALA A 75 -17.77 -7.76 4.49
C ALA A 75 -17.70 -8.90 3.48
N THR A 76 -18.55 -9.91 3.64
CA THR A 76 -18.67 -11.03 2.71
C THR A 76 -19.22 -10.53 1.37
N THR A 77 -18.54 -10.87 0.27
CA THR A 77 -18.95 -10.51 -1.10
C THR A 77 -18.91 -11.75 -1.99
N ASN A 78 -19.89 -11.85 -2.90
CA ASN A 78 -19.96 -12.89 -3.91
C ASN A 78 -19.47 -12.39 -5.29
N ASP A 79 -19.07 -11.12 -5.40
CA ASP A 79 -18.51 -10.59 -6.64
C ASP A 79 -17.11 -11.18 -6.85
N ARG A 80 -16.87 -11.78 -8.02
CA ARG A 80 -15.63 -12.48 -8.34
C ARG A 80 -15.19 -12.20 -9.77
N VAL A 81 -13.89 -12.24 -9.99
CA VAL A 81 -13.27 -12.28 -11.31
C VAL A 81 -12.55 -13.61 -11.43
N GLN A 82 -13.13 -14.52 -12.21
CA GLN A 82 -12.63 -15.86 -12.49
C GLN A 82 -12.22 -15.97 -13.95
N GLY A 83 -11.06 -16.57 -14.22
CA GLY A 83 -10.57 -16.79 -15.57
C GLY A 83 -9.05 -16.92 -15.64
N ARG A 84 -8.49 -16.67 -16.83
CA ARG A 84 -7.06 -16.84 -17.08
C ARG A 84 -6.29 -15.53 -16.97
N ALA A 85 -5.18 -15.52 -16.23
CA ALA A 85 -4.28 -14.37 -16.19
C ALA A 85 -3.55 -14.22 -17.54
N THR A 86 -3.81 -13.15 -18.28
CA THR A 86 -3.25 -12.92 -19.62
C THR A 86 -2.16 -11.85 -19.66
N ARG A 87 -2.10 -11.01 -18.62
CA ARG A 87 -1.05 -10.01 -18.45
C ARG A 87 -0.85 -9.72 -16.97
N ILE A 88 0.40 -9.58 -16.55
CA ILE A 88 0.75 -9.15 -15.20
C ILE A 88 1.71 -7.96 -15.30
N GLN A 89 1.45 -6.89 -14.54
CA GLN A 89 2.33 -5.72 -14.46
C GLN A 89 2.56 -5.35 -13.00
N ILE A 90 3.82 -5.13 -12.64
CA ILE A 90 4.19 -4.55 -11.35
C ILE A 90 3.94 -3.06 -11.40
N VAL A 91 3.27 -2.53 -10.37
CA VAL A 91 3.07 -1.10 -10.20
C VAL A 91 4.08 -0.56 -9.19
N LEU A 92 5.01 0.25 -9.69
CA LEU A 92 6.00 0.94 -8.88
C LEU A 92 5.61 2.41 -8.71
N GLN A 93 5.89 2.96 -7.55
CA GLN A 93 5.70 4.37 -7.25
C GLN A 93 6.91 4.96 -6.53
N ASP A 94 7.32 6.15 -6.94
CA ASP A 94 8.33 6.90 -6.21
C ASP A 94 7.75 7.42 -4.88
N THR A 95 8.51 7.24 -3.82
CA THR A 95 8.17 7.70 -2.46
C THR A 95 9.31 8.58 -1.95
N VAL A 96 8.95 9.75 -1.42
CA VAL A 96 9.90 10.64 -0.76
C VAL A 96 9.88 10.34 0.72
N THR A 97 11.03 9.97 1.25
CA THR A 97 11.23 9.64 2.64
C THR A 97 11.97 10.78 3.32
N ARG A 98 11.37 11.33 4.36
CA ARG A 98 11.95 12.38 5.21
C ARG A 98 12.07 11.90 6.64
N SER A 99 12.98 12.49 7.39
CA SER A 99 13.09 12.28 8.83
C SER A 99 12.33 13.39 9.54
N SER A 100 11.55 13.04 10.56
CA SER A 100 10.86 13.98 11.44
C SER A 100 11.30 13.72 12.88
N PRO A 101 11.47 14.74 13.73
CA PRO A 101 11.67 14.52 15.16
C PRO A 101 10.54 13.68 15.74
N ARG A 102 10.86 12.74 16.64
CA ARG A 102 9.84 12.04 17.43
C ARG A 102 9.17 13.01 18.41
N HIS A 103 7.88 12.80 18.66
CA HIS A 103 7.18 13.54 19.70
C HIS A 103 7.79 13.27 21.09
N PRO A 104 7.84 14.29 21.98
CA PRO A 104 8.26 14.12 23.36
C PRO A 104 7.47 12.99 24.05
N GLY A 105 8.16 12.11 24.79
CA GLY A 105 7.57 10.95 25.46
C GLY A 105 7.62 9.62 24.69
N TYR A 106 7.94 9.63 23.39
CA TYR A 106 8.08 8.41 22.56
C TYR A 106 9.56 8.13 22.17
N GLY A 107 10.47 8.21 23.14
CA GLY A 107 11.90 7.94 22.94
C GLY A 107 12.74 9.16 22.52
N ALA A 108 12.22 10.38 22.65
CA ALA A 108 13.00 11.61 22.54
C ALA A 108 14.01 11.74 23.70
N PRO A 109 15.23 12.26 23.48
CA PRO A 109 16.17 12.59 24.55
C PRO A 109 15.53 13.54 25.58
N ARG A 110 15.91 13.38 26.86
CA ARG A 110 15.32 14.10 28.00
C ARG A 110 15.70 15.57 28.13
N ASP A 111 16.44 16.16 27.19
CA ASP A 111 17.06 17.48 27.31
C ASP A 111 16.50 18.55 26.37
N ASP A 112 15.21 18.44 26.02
CA ASP A 112 14.49 19.62 25.57
C ASP A 112 14.25 20.49 26.80
N ALA A 113 15.07 21.53 26.94
CA ALA A 113 14.84 22.62 27.87
C ALA A 113 13.43 23.19 27.64
N ASN A 114 12.53 22.75 28.51
CA ASN A 114 11.16 23.19 28.62
C ASN A 114 11.11 24.71 28.89
N PRO A 115 10.30 25.49 28.18
CA PRO A 115 9.62 26.60 28.81
C PRO A 115 8.21 26.11 29.20
N VAL A 116 8.00 26.09 30.53
CA VAL A 116 6.73 26.14 31.29
C VAL A 116 5.77 24.94 31.29
N ASP A 117 5.82 24.23 32.44
CA ASP A 117 4.68 23.79 33.30
C ASP A 117 3.35 24.52 32.96
N VAL A 118 2.17 23.90 32.77
CA VAL A 118 1.44 23.01 33.68
C VAL A 118 0.37 22.21 32.90
N GLY A 119 0.29 20.89 33.13
CA GLY A 119 -0.83 20.06 32.66
C GLY A 119 -0.58 18.55 32.75
N LEU A 120 -0.73 17.97 33.95
CA LEU A 120 -0.56 16.54 34.25
C LEU A 120 -1.36 15.62 33.30
N PRO A 121 -0.77 14.52 32.77
CA PRO A 121 -1.55 13.45 32.17
C PRO A 121 -2.17 12.54 33.26
N PRO A 122 -3.36 11.97 33.03
CA PRO A 122 -4.01 11.12 34.02
C PRO A 122 -3.23 9.81 34.22
N SER A 123 -2.89 9.57 35.48
CA SER A 123 -2.39 8.32 36.02
C SER A 123 -3.38 7.19 35.71
N SER A 124 -2.97 6.21 34.90
CA SER A 124 -3.55 4.87 34.89
C SER A 124 -2.51 3.88 34.40
N LEU A 125 -1.63 3.51 35.33
CA LEU A 125 -0.86 2.27 35.29
C LEU A 125 -1.86 1.11 35.45
N GLY A 126 -2.07 0.37 34.37
CA GLY A 126 -2.78 -0.91 34.37
C GLY A 126 -1.82 -2.01 33.91
N ASP A 127 -1.16 -2.60 34.89
CA ASP A 127 -0.42 -3.87 34.90
C ASP A 127 -0.65 -4.83 33.71
N ARG A 128 0.43 -5.18 32.99
CA ARG A 128 0.89 -6.57 32.75
C ARG A 128 2.11 -6.65 31.82
N GLY A 129 3.16 -7.29 32.32
CA GLY A 129 3.93 -8.29 31.56
C GLY A 129 5.02 -7.79 30.59
N GLY A 130 6.23 -7.64 31.13
CA GLY A 130 7.48 -8.08 30.50
C GLY A 130 7.72 -7.76 29.02
N ALA A 131 8.28 -6.58 28.73
CA ALA A 131 9.08 -6.39 27.53
C ALA A 131 10.55 -6.29 27.95
N VAL A 132 11.31 -7.35 27.68
CA VAL A 132 12.77 -7.32 27.65
C VAL A 132 13.17 -6.33 26.54
N PHE A 133 13.57 -5.11 26.90
CA PHE A 133 14.15 -4.18 25.95
C PHE A 133 15.58 -4.64 25.62
N LEU A 134 15.69 -5.52 24.62
CA LEU A 134 16.95 -5.73 23.92
C LEU A 134 17.34 -4.44 23.19
N GLY A 135 18.17 -3.64 23.85
CA GLY A 135 19.39 -3.06 23.26
C GLY A 135 19.30 -2.02 22.13
N LEU A 136 18.14 -1.56 21.68
CA LEU A 136 18.07 -0.48 20.69
C LEU A 136 17.41 0.74 21.30
N ARG A 137 18.21 1.74 21.71
CA ARG A 137 17.68 3.08 21.94
C ARG A 137 17.12 3.56 20.60
N PRO A 138 15.81 3.81 20.48
CA PRO A 138 15.26 4.31 19.24
C PRO A 138 15.93 5.65 18.87
N SER A 139 16.25 5.84 17.59
CA SER A 139 16.77 7.12 17.11
C SER A 139 15.77 8.26 17.40
N ARG A 140 16.29 9.48 17.61
CA ARG A 140 15.45 10.70 17.78
C ARG A 140 14.58 11.04 16.56
N TRP A 141 14.87 10.39 15.43
CA TRP A 141 14.22 10.60 14.13
C TRP A 141 13.20 9.49 13.84
N MET A 142 12.05 9.88 13.32
CA MET A 142 11.03 9.02 12.74
C MET A 142 11.05 9.19 11.23
N ARG A 143 11.12 8.08 10.50
CA ARG A 143 11.06 8.09 9.04
C ARG A 143 9.61 8.24 8.59
N VAL A 144 9.31 9.31 7.87
CA VAL A 144 8.01 9.60 7.26
C VAL A 144 8.14 9.47 5.75
N SER A 145 7.48 8.47 5.19
CA SER A 145 7.44 8.22 3.76
C SER A 145 6.14 8.76 3.17
N LYS A 146 6.24 9.62 2.16
CA LYS A 146 5.10 10.17 1.42
C LYS A 146 5.17 9.75 -0.06
N PRO A 147 4.10 9.19 -0.64
CA PRO A 147 4.08 8.87 -2.06
C PRO A 147 4.25 10.16 -2.88
N VAL A 148 4.99 10.08 -3.98
CA VAL A 148 4.98 11.12 -5.01
C VAL A 148 3.75 10.87 -5.87
N PRO A 149 2.75 11.77 -5.88
CA PRO A 149 1.55 11.58 -6.68
C PRO A 149 1.91 11.41 -8.16
N HIS A 150 1.21 10.49 -8.84
CA HIS A 150 1.29 10.30 -10.29
C HIS A 150 2.65 9.81 -10.85
N ALA A 151 3.66 9.60 -10.00
CA ALA A 151 4.95 9.03 -10.40
C ALA A 151 4.91 7.50 -10.42
N VAL A 152 4.03 6.95 -11.27
CA VAL A 152 3.80 5.51 -11.39
C VAL A 152 4.53 4.94 -12.61
N GLU A 153 5.19 3.80 -12.42
CA GLU A 153 5.82 3.02 -13.48
C GLU A 153 5.20 1.60 -13.51
N LEU A 154 4.90 1.11 -14.71
CA LEU A 154 4.36 -0.23 -14.94
C LEU A 154 5.42 -1.12 -15.58
N ILE A 155 5.86 -2.15 -14.87
CA ILE A 155 6.85 -3.12 -15.38
C ILE A 155 6.14 -4.44 -15.72
N PRO A 156 6.16 -4.90 -16.98
CA PRO A 156 5.64 -6.23 -17.31
C PRO A 156 6.36 -7.33 -16.53
N THR A 157 5.62 -8.33 -16.06
CA THR A 157 6.16 -9.52 -15.40
C THR A 157 5.33 -10.73 -15.78
N ASP A 158 5.88 -11.91 -15.57
CA ASP A 158 5.25 -13.21 -15.78
C ASP A 158 4.68 -13.80 -14.48
N ALA A 159 4.91 -13.17 -13.32
CA ALA A 159 4.50 -13.74 -12.05
C ALA A 159 4.06 -12.69 -11.01
N VAL A 160 3.08 -13.08 -10.20
CA VAL A 160 2.83 -12.49 -8.89
C VAL A 160 3.46 -13.43 -7.86
N PRO A 161 4.60 -13.06 -7.26
CA PRO A 161 5.20 -13.87 -6.20
C PRO A 161 4.29 -13.86 -4.96
N GLY A 162 4.30 -14.97 -4.22
CA GLY A 162 3.69 -15.07 -2.89
C GLY A 162 4.53 -14.33 -1.85
N GLU A 163 4.40 -14.73 -0.57
CA GLU A 163 5.16 -14.18 0.56
C GLU A 163 6.60 -13.80 0.16
N ARG A 164 6.92 -12.51 0.27
CA ARG A 164 8.29 -12.05 0.10
C ARG A 164 8.99 -12.10 1.44
N HIS A 165 10.12 -12.80 1.49
CA HIS A 165 11.13 -12.67 2.54
C HIS A 165 11.30 -11.20 2.92
N GLU A 166 11.24 -10.94 4.23
CA GLU A 166 11.43 -9.63 4.83
C GLU A 166 12.60 -8.91 4.15
N SER A 167 12.29 -7.95 3.28
CA SER A 167 13.28 -7.03 2.77
C SER A 167 13.54 -6.03 3.88
N HIS A 168 14.34 -6.44 4.86
CA HIS A 168 15.07 -5.53 5.73
C HIS A 168 16.01 -4.75 4.80
N GLY A 169 15.51 -3.65 4.24
CA GLY A 169 16.40 -2.60 3.76
C GLY A 169 17.38 -2.28 4.90
N PRO A 170 18.65 -1.94 4.60
CA PRO A 170 19.61 -1.69 5.65
C PRO A 170 19.01 -0.70 6.64
N VAL A 171 18.75 -1.17 7.86
CA VAL A 171 18.42 -0.30 8.98
C VAL A 171 19.71 0.43 9.24
N SER A 172 19.84 1.62 8.69
CA SER A 172 20.91 2.53 9.10
C SER A 172 20.81 2.63 10.61
N VAL A 173 21.83 2.12 11.31
CA VAL A 173 21.99 2.32 12.73
C VAL A 173 22.44 3.76 12.89
N ASP A 174 21.53 4.70 12.61
CA ASP A 174 21.74 6.09 12.92
C ASP A 174 21.83 6.14 14.44
N GLY A 175 23.01 6.51 14.95
CA GLY A 175 23.21 6.73 16.38
C GLY A 175 22.12 7.67 16.91
N PRO A 176 21.79 7.59 18.21
CA PRO A 176 20.68 8.34 18.79
C PRO A 176 20.72 9.86 18.51
N ASP A 177 21.93 10.40 18.28
CA ASP A 177 22.21 11.82 18.00
C ASP A 177 22.75 12.10 16.58
N GLY A 178 22.61 11.14 15.65
CA GLY A 178 23.06 11.29 14.27
C GLY A 178 22.41 12.49 13.55
N PRO A 179 23.09 13.09 12.55
CA PRO A 179 22.52 14.21 11.77
C PRO A 179 21.17 13.81 11.17
N GLU A 180 20.29 14.79 10.91
CA GLU A 180 19.02 14.52 10.23
C GLU A 180 19.29 13.76 8.93
N PRO A 181 18.78 12.52 8.77
CA PRO A 181 18.96 11.80 7.53
C PRO A 181 18.34 12.58 6.39
N GLY A 182 19.11 12.81 5.32
CA GLY A 182 18.68 13.57 4.16
C GLY A 182 17.43 12.96 3.50
N GLU A 183 16.72 13.80 2.75
CA GLU A 183 15.58 13.35 1.94
C GLU A 183 16.01 12.27 0.94
N GLN A 184 15.34 11.12 0.98
CA GLN A 184 15.62 10.02 0.07
C GLN A 184 14.41 9.72 -0.79
N ARG A 185 14.59 9.72 -2.12
CA ARG A 185 13.60 9.18 -3.06
C ARG A 185 13.85 7.69 -3.25
N VAL A 186 12.85 6.87 -2.95
CA VAL A 186 12.90 5.41 -3.09
C VAL A 186 11.74 4.96 -3.96
N ARG A 187 12.01 4.02 -4.87
CA ARG A 187 10.95 3.38 -5.67
C ARG A 187 10.40 2.19 -4.90
N VAL A 188 9.08 2.18 -4.70
CA VAL A 188 8.38 1.17 -3.89
C VAL A 188 7.33 0.47 -4.74
N ARG A 189 7.23 -0.86 -4.61
CA ARG A 189 6.15 -1.63 -5.23
C ARG A 189 4.84 -1.37 -4.47
N ARG A 190 3.80 -0.97 -5.20
CA ARG A 190 2.46 -0.71 -4.65
C ARG A 190 1.52 -1.89 -4.86
N GLY A 191 1.72 -2.67 -5.91
CA GLY A 191 0.86 -3.81 -6.21
C GLY A 191 1.13 -4.40 -7.59
N TRP A 192 0.14 -5.14 -8.07
CA TRP A 192 0.10 -5.69 -9.41
C TRP A 192 -1.20 -5.31 -10.12
N LEU A 193 -1.10 -5.13 -11.43
CA LEU A 193 -2.24 -5.14 -12.34
C LEU A 193 -2.26 -6.48 -13.07
N VAL A 194 -3.43 -7.11 -13.10
CA VAL A 194 -3.64 -8.41 -13.73
C VAL A 194 -4.79 -8.32 -14.70
N ASP A 195 -4.54 -8.58 -15.98
CA ASP A 195 -5.61 -8.71 -16.97
C ASP A 195 -6.10 -10.16 -16.93
N VAL A 196 -7.38 -10.35 -16.61
CA VAL A 196 -8.02 -11.67 -16.55
C VAL A 196 -8.98 -11.81 -17.71
N ASP A 197 -8.76 -12.81 -18.55
CA ASP A 197 -9.71 -13.26 -19.56
C ASP A 197 -10.74 -14.16 -18.89
N GLN A 198 -11.96 -13.64 -18.73
CA GLN A 198 -12.99 -14.27 -17.93
C GLN A 198 -13.65 -15.40 -18.69
N THR A 199 -13.71 -16.58 -18.05
CA THR A 199 -14.50 -17.69 -18.54
C THR A 199 -15.98 -17.32 -18.44
N LYS A 200 -16.64 -17.16 -19.59
CA LYS A 200 -18.11 -17.04 -19.64
C LYS A 200 -18.72 -18.29 -19.01
N ARG A 201 -19.45 -18.13 -17.91
CA ARG A 201 -20.38 -19.16 -17.40
C ARG A 201 -21.67 -19.14 -18.19
#